data_AF-A0A7X1PKJ0-F1
#
_entry.id   AF-A0A7X1PKJ0-F1
#
_cell.length_a   1.000
_cell.length_b   1.000
_cell.length_c   1.000
_cell.angle_alpha   90.00
_cell.angle_beta   90.00
_cell.angle_gamma   90.00
#
_symmetry.space_group_name_H-M   'P 1'
#
loop_
_entity.id
_entity.type
_entity.pdbx_description
1 polymer ?
#
loop_
_entity_poly.entity_id
_entity_poly.type
_entity_poly.pdbx_seq_one_letter_code
_entity_poly.pdbx_strand_id
1 'polypeptide(L)'
;MGFFKRLLMGHHGNSHGGSRGGHHGSRGNPQGTGSPCPQCRAMNAPGARFCQQCAAALLAAGCAQCGAPLSAGARFCGQCGRASG
;
A
#
# COMPACT_ATOMS: atom_id res chain seq x y z
N MET A 1 34.12 -7.27 65.72
CA MET A 1 32.87 -7.83 66.25
C MET A 1 31.76 -7.32 65.33
N GLY A 2 31.37 -8.02 64.28
CA GLY A 2 30.76 -9.33 64.35
C GLY A 2 29.26 -9.18 64.62
N PHE A 3 28.46 -9.68 63.67
CA PHE A 3 27.17 -10.34 63.88
C PHE A 3 26.17 -9.60 64.80
N PHE A 4 25.11 -9.01 64.24
CA PHE A 4 23.72 -9.20 64.74
C PHE A 4 22.78 -8.13 64.16
N LYS A 5 21.91 -8.58 63.24
CA LYS A 5 20.52 -8.11 63.03
C LYS A 5 20.38 -6.82 62.20
N ARG A 6 19.76 -6.80 61.02
CA ARG A 6 18.68 -7.65 60.48
C ARG A 6 18.64 -7.55 58.95
N LEU A 7 18.60 -8.72 58.34
CA LEU A 7 18.48 -9.01 56.92
C LEU A 7 17.00 -9.25 56.50
N LEU A 8 16.01 -8.67 57.17
CA LEU A 8 14.59 -9.04 56.99
C LEU A 8 13.66 -7.88 57.35
N MET A 9 13.33 -7.00 56.40
CA MET A 9 11.95 -6.57 56.12
C MET A 9 11.99 -5.32 55.23
N GLY A 10 11.49 -5.44 54.00
CA GLY A 10 11.19 -4.25 53.20
C GLY A 10 11.19 -4.39 51.68
N HIS A 11 11.27 -5.60 51.11
CA HIS A 11 11.03 -5.85 49.68
C HIS A 11 9.51 -5.86 49.37
N HIS A 12 8.81 -4.75 49.63
CA HIS A 12 7.45 -4.57 49.12
C HIS A 12 7.52 -3.98 47.71
N GLY A 13 7.70 -4.88 46.75
CA GLY A 13 7.41 -4.60 45.35
C GLY A 13 5.93 -4.27 45.18
N ASN A 14 5.66 -3.07 44.66
CA ASN A 14 4.48 -2.78 43.88
C ASN A 14 4.71 -1.48 43.09
N SER A 15 5.47 -1.59 42.00
CA SER A 15 5.50 -0.55 40.95
C SER A 15 5.36 -1.25 39.62
N HIS A 16 4.16 -1.79 39.40
CA HIS A 16 3.75 -2.23 38.08
C HIS A 16 3.65 -1.00 37.16
N GLY A 17 4.32 -1.08 36.02
CA GLY A 17 3.86 -0.37 34.81
C GLY A 17 4.75 0.70 34.22
N GLY A 18 6.08 0.55 34.25
CA GLY A 18 6.99 1.37 33.43
C GLY A 18 7.33 0.67 32.10
N SER A 19 6.65 1.01 31.01
CA SER A 19 7.08 0.83 29.61
C SER A 19 6.13 1.64 28.72
N ARG A 20 6.35 2.95 28.55
CA ARG A 20 7.09 3.52 27.40
C ARG A 20 6.75 2.82 26.07
N GLY A 21 6.05 3.55 25.22
CA GLY A 21 6.20 3.45 23.78
C GLY A 21 5.05 2.78 23.06
N GLY A 22 4.06 3.57 22.64
CA GLY A 22 3.22 3.21 21.51
C GLY A 22 4.06 3.19 20.23
N HIS A 23 3.89 2.12 19.43
CA HIS A 23 4.24 2.10 18.01
C HIS A 23 3.45 0.97 17.32
N HIS A 24 2.27 1.36 16.85
CA HIS A 24 1.63 0.99 15.58
C HIS A 24 2.12 -0.31 14.90
N GLY A 25 1.31 -1.36 15.00
CA GLY A 25 1.47 -2.60 14.24
C GLY A 25 0.25 -2.92 13.37
N SER A 26 -0.47 -1.90 12.89
CA SER A 26 -1.38 -2.09 11.76
C SER A 26 -0.52 -2.51 10.58
N ARG A 27 -0.46 -3.82 10.35
CA ARG A 27 0.16 -4.45 9.18
C ARG A 27 -0.24 -3.61 7.97
N GLY A 28 0.79 -3.00 7.39
CA GLY A 28 0.68 -1.91 6.45
C GLY A 28 -0.39 -2.23 5.43
N ASN A 29 -1.28 -1.26 5.22
CA ASN A 29 -1.96 -1.19 3.95
C ASN A 29 -0.84 -1.07 2.92
N PRO A 30 -0.55 -2.11 2.10
CA PRO A 30 0.18 -1.83 0.89
C PRO A 30 -0.90 -1.16 0.04
N GLN A 31 -1.04 0.15 0.23
CA GLN A 31 -1.45 1.04 -0.84
C GLN A 31 -0.33 0.95 -1.86
N GLY A 32 -0.21 -0.23 -2.49
CA GLY A 32 0.29 -0.33 -3.82
C GLY A 32 -0.55 0.68 -4.56
N THR A 33 0.12 1.71 -5.07
CA THR A 33 -0.44 2.78 -5.90
C THR A 33 -0.99 2.24 -7.23
N GLY A 34 -1.30 0.94 -7.24
CA GLY A 34 -1.71 0.12 -8.34
C GLY A 34 -3.21 0.00 -8.43
N SER A 35 -3.73 -0.09 -9.64
CA SER A 35 -5.14 -0.29 -9.89
C SER A 35 -5.49 -1.78 -9.90
N PRO A 36 -6.60 -2.18 -9.25
CA PRO A 36 -7.11 -3.54 -9.36
C PRO A 36 -7.60 -3.78 -10.79
N CYS A 37 -7.30 -4.96 -11.33
CA CYS A 37 -7.80 -5.36 -12.64
C CYS A 37 -9.33 -5.54 -12.59
N PRO A 38 -10.11 -4.96 -13.52
CA PRO A 38 -11.56 -5.14 -13.54
C PRO A 38 -12.00 -6.57 -13.93
N GLN A 39 -11.10 -7.38 -14.50
CA GLN A 39 -11.39 -8.75 -14.93
C GLN A 39 -11.06 -9.79 -13.85
N CYS A 40 -9.83 -9.79 -13.32
CA CYS A 40 -9.39 -10.80 -12.36
C CYS A 40 -9.17 -10.25 -10.95
N ARG A 41 -9.36 -8.94 -10.73
CA ARG A 41 -9.16 -8.24 -9.44
C ARG A 41 -7.73 -8.28 -8.89
N ALA A 42 -6.75 -8.76 -9.66
CA ALA A 42 -5.35 -8.68 -9.30
C ALA A 42 -4.87 -7.22 -9.22
N MET A 43 -4.05 -6.90 -8.22
CA MET A 43 -3.37 -5.60 -8.12
C MET A 43 -2.28 -5.49 -9.19
N ASN A 44 -2.25 -4.39 -9.92
CA ASN A 44 -1.26 -4.13 -10.97
C ASN A 44 -0.45 -2.90 -10.65
N ALA A 45 0.78 -2.80 -11.15
CA ALA A 45 1.62 -1.63 -10.89
C ALA A 45 0.95 -0.31 -11.36
N PRO A 46 1.20 0.82 -10.70
CA PRO A 46 0.83 2.15 -11.21
C PRO A 46 1.33 2.30 -12.66
N GLY A 47 0.43 2.67 -13.58
CA GLY A 47 0.77 2.84 -15.00
C GLY A 47 0.86 1.54 -15.81
N ALA A 48 0.53 0.38 -15.24
CA ALA A 48 0.43 -0.86 -16.00
C ALA A 48 -0.63 -0.74 -17.11
N ARG A 49 -0.23 -1.00 -18.36
CA ARG A 49 -1.14 -0.98 -19.52
C ARG A 49 -1.96 -2.26 -19.63
N PHE A 50 -1.41 -3.36 -19.14
CA PHE A 50 -2.01 -4.70 -19.16
C PHE A 50 -1.87 -5.37 -17.79
N CYS A 51 -2.83 -6.24 -17.47
CA CYS A 51 -2.82 -7.01 -16.25
C CYS A 51 -1.73 -8.07 -16.26
N GLN A 52 -0.92 -8.11 -15.21
CA GLN A 52 0.18 -9.06 -15.05
C GLN A 52 -0.28 -10.49 -14.75
N GLN A 53 -1.59 -10.69 -14.51
CA GLN A 53 -2.18 -12.00 -14.21
C GLN A 53 -3.03 -12.55 -15.36
N CYS A 54 -3.81 -11.69 -16.03
CA CYS A 54 -4.76 -12.12 -17.06
C CYS A 54 -4.59 -11.40 -18.42
N ALA A 55 -3.56 -10.57 -18.57
CA ALA A 55 -3.26 -9.79 -19.78
C ALA A 55 -4.35 -8.78 -20.24
N ALA A 56 -5.43 -8.59 -19.46
CA ALA A 56 -6.47 -7.61 -19.79
C ALA A 56 -5.94 -6.18 -19.77
N ALA A 57 -6.39 -5.33 -20.69
CA ALA A 57 -6.01 -3.92 -20.72
C ALA A 57 -6.53 -3.17 -19.47
N LEU A 58 -5.65 -2.39 -18.82
CA LEU A 58 -5.94 -1.67 -17.58
C LEU A 58 -6.02 -0.16 -17.75
N LEU A 59 -5.30 0.38 -18.74
CA LEU A 59 -5.22 1.80 -19.01
C LEU A 59 -5.88 2.11 -20.35
N ALA A 60 -6.63 3.20 -20.40
CA ALA A 60 -7.01 3.77 -21.68
C ALA A 60 -5.73 4.31 -22.35
N ALA A 61 -5.38 3.76 -23.51
CA ALA A 61 -4.13 4.11 -24.19
C ALA A 61 -4.06 5.62 -24.45
N GLY A 62 -2.87 6.23 -24.30
CA GLY A 62 -2.65 7.55 -24.89
C GLY A 62 -2.74 7.47 -26.41
N CYS A 63 -3.21 8.52 -27.07
CA CYS A 63 -3.26 8.59 -28.52
C CYS A 63 -1.84 8.43 -29.09
N ALA A 64 -1.64 7.49 -30.01
CA ALA A 64 -0.35 7.26 -30.65
C ALA A 64 0.17 8.43 -31.50
N GLN A 65 -0.69 9.42 -31.80
CA GLN A 65 -0.31 10.59 -32.59
C GLN A 65 -0.01 11.84 -31.78
N CYS A 66 -0.81 12.15 -30.76
CA CYS A 66 -0.64 13.39 -30.00
C CYS A 66 -0.33 13.15 -28.51
N GLY A 67 -0.31 11.90 -28.04
CA GLY A 67 -0.08 11.56 -26.64
C GLY A 67 -1.25 11.87 -25.70
N ALA A 68 -2.33 12.50 -26.19
CA ALA A 68 -3.49 12.84 -25.38
C ALA A 68 -4.15 11.59 -24.79
N PRO A 69 -4.65 11.63 -23.54
CA PRO A 69 -5.35 10.50 -22.95
C PRO A 69 -6.59 10.16 -23.78
N LEU A 70 -6.68 8.91 -24.24
CA LEU A 70 -7.92 8.42 -24.83
C LEU A 70 -8.84 7.97 -23.70
N SER A 71 -10.15 8.12 -23.87
CA SER A 71 -11.11 7.49 -22.98
C SER A 71 -11.07 5.97 -23.15
N ALA A 72 -11.38 5.21 -22.10
CA ALA A 72 -11.48 3.77 -22.19
C ALA A 72 -12.51 3.38 -23.28
N GLY A 73 -12.07 2.64 -24.30
CA GLY A 73 -12.91 2.24 -25.43
C GLY A 73 -13.12 3.33 -26.50
N ALA A 74 -12.47 4.49 -26.42
CA ALA A 74 -12.53 5.49 -27.48
C ALA A 74 -11.95 4.92 -28.78
N ARG A 75 -12.71 5.00 -29.89
CA ARG A 75 -12.26 4.60 -31.25
C ARG A 75 -11.43 5.68 -31.94
N PHE A 76 -11.56 6.93 -31.47
CA PHE A 76 -10.90 8.11 -32.00
C PHE A 76 -10.45 9.01 -30.86
N CYS A 77 -9.42 9.82 -31.10
CA CYS A 77 -8.93 10.81 -30.15
C CYS A 77 -9.80 12.05 -30.16
N GLY A 78 -10.34 12.44 -28.99
CA GLY A 78 -11.11 13.68 -28.84
C GLY A 78 -10.27 14.97 -28.95
N GLN A 79 -8.93 14.86 -28.99
CA GLN A 79 -8.04 16.02 -29.16
C GLN A 79 -7.56 16.20 -30.61
N CYS A 80 -7.22 15.12 -31.32
CA CYS A 80 -6.65 15.21 -32.66
C CYS A 80 -7.46 14.48 -33.75
N GLY A 81 -8.55 13.81 -33.39
CA GLY A 81 -9.45 13.10 -34.32
C GLY A 81 -8.90 11.79 -34.90
N ARG A 82 -7.66 11.39 -34.59
CA ARG A 82 -7.06 10.15 -35.13
C ARG A 82 -7.64 8.90 -34.48
N ALA A 83 -7.66 7.78 -35.21
CA ALA A 83 -8.06 6.48 -34.67
C ALA A 83 -7.14 6.05 -33.50
N SER A 84 -7.70 5.33 -32.54
CA SER A 84 -7.03 4.87 -31.32
C SER A 84 -6.27 3.54 -31.46
N GLY A 85 -6.15 3.02 -32.68
CA GLY A 85 -5.47 1.76 -33.03
C GLY A 85 -4.14 1.99 -33.73
#